data_AF-A0A945G305-F1
#
_entry.id   AF-A0A945G305-F1
#
_cell.length_a   1.000
_cell.length_b   1.000
_cell.length_c   1.000
_cell.angle_alpha   90.00
_cell.angle_beta   90.00
_cell.angle_gamma   90.00
#
_symmetry.space_group_name_H-M   'P 1'
#
loop_
_entity.id
_entity.type
_entity.pdbx_description
1 polymer ?
#
loop_
_entity_poly.entity_id
_entity_poly.type
_entity_poly.pdbx_seq_one_letter_code
_entity_poly.pdbx_strand_id
1 'polypeptide(L)'
;MVFKNSEENTPFYSYLKFITEKQKEVTPLRQKEQNSTSDNEKKKIREDIIKIDKEVKEYKNKFETEYSNIFFTKVIKATTEPEIPADPKELSKEEKQIFQFEYYKEHYWDNVDFTDERILKTPIFFNKMDTYLNKLTVQHPDSISKSADVIAILSRQNKDIFQYVVSYITSTYERSKIMGMDAIFVHMVENYYMTGEADWVKEKQLEKIEERAEKIAPNLIGRPAPPFLNQLDMPFMKDTNGIIHKLYDVEAKYTLLIFFGPDCGHCKKELPKVKKVVDSLTAAPKFLSSHKSVDVKVYAVQTEFDKKKWEKFIINQGIGDWINVGDILEDPDGNPAASSNWRDQYDIYSTPVIYLLDKDKKILAKRISYKQISEIIKRLEK
;
A
#
# COMPACT_ATOMS: atom_id res chain seq x y z
N MET A 1 21.53 -42.39 -5.29
CA MET A 1 20.81 -42.47 -6.57
C MET A 1 21.81 -42.25 -7.69
N VAL A 2 21.66 -42.94 -8.82
CA VAL A 2 22.50 -42.72 -10.02
C VAL A 2 21.58 -42.17 -11.11
N PHE A 3 21.86 -40.95 -11.55
CA PHE A 3 21.11 -40.31 -12.64
C PHE A 3 21.88 -40.51 -13.95
N LYS A 4 21.16 -40.84 -15.03
CA LYS A 4 21.74 -40.92 -16.38
C LYS A 4 21.44 -39.63 -17.12
N ASN A 5 22.45 -39.08 -17.81
CA ASN A 5 22.35 -37.87 -18.64
C ASN A 5 21.73 -36.66 -17.91
N SER A 6 22.08 -36.43 -16.64
CA SER A 6 21.56 -35.31 -15.86
C SER A 6 22.70 -34.47 -15.28
N GLU A 7 22.85 -33.28 -15.84
CA GLU A 7 23.78 -32.25 -15.36
C GLU A 7 23.29 -31.62 -14.05
N GLU A 8 21.99 -31.64 -13.78
CA GLU A 8 21.35 -30.98 -12.63
C GLU A 8 21.27 -31.90 -11.39
N ASN A 9 20.77 -33.14 -11.56
CA ASN A 9 20.36 -33.97 -10.43
C ASN A 9 21.56 -34.49 -9.62
N THR A 10 22.62 -34.93 -10.29
CA THR A 10 23.81 -35.46 -9.61
C THR A 10 24.44 -34.44 -8.66
N PRO A 11 24.76 -33.20 -9.09
CA PRO A 11 25.29 -32.19 -8.19
C PRO A 11 24.27 -31.75 -7.13
N PHE A 12 22.99 -31.61 -7.48
CA PHE A 12 21.93 -31.29 -6.52
C PHE A 12 21.89 -32.27 -5.34
N TYR A 13 21.81 -33.58 -5.61
CA TYR A 13 21.75 -34.59 -4.55
C TYR A 13 23.06 -34.70 -3.76
N SER A 14 24.22 -34.45 -4.40
CA SER A 14 25.50 -34.37 -3.70
C SER A 14 25.52 -33.21 -2.70
N TYR A 15 25.03 -32.03 -3.11
CA TYR A 15 24.93 -30.87 -2.25
C TYR A 15 23.96 -31.10 -1.09
N LEU A 16 22.77 -31.64 -1.37
CA LEU A 16 21.79 -31.97 -0.34
C LEU A 16 22.34 -32.96 0.69
N LYS A 17 23.06 -33.99 0.24
CA LYS A 17 23.68 -34.97 1.14
C LYS A 17 24.68 -34.28 2.07
N PHE A 18 25.58 -33.47 1.52
CA PHE A 18 26.58 -32.75 2.30
C PHE A 18 25.93 -31.82 3.34
N ILE A 19 24.95 -31.01 2.93
CA ILE A 19 24.25 -30.09 3.85
C ILE A 19 23.49 -30.87 4.93
N THR A 20 22.84 -31.99 4.59
CA THR A 20 22.13 -32.83 5.56
C THR A 20 23.09 -33.44 6.59
N GLU A 21 24.28 -33.86 6.17
CA GLU A 21 25.32 -34.38 7.07
C GLU A 21 25.81 -33.29 8.02
N LYS A 22 26.15 -32.10 7.50
CA LYS A 22 26.56 -30.96 8.34
C LYS A 22 25.46 -30.46 9.27
N GLN A 23 24.21 -30.51 8.84
CA GLN A 23 23.08 -30.14 9.70
C GLN A 23 22.90 -31.13 10.87
N LYS A 24 23.15 -32.44 10.66
CA LYS A 24 23.16 -33.44 11.74
C LYS A 24 24.30 -33.22 12.73
N GLU A 25 25.45 -32.72 12.27
CA GLU A 25 26.58 -32.36 13.13
C GLU A 25 26.28 -31.10 13.97
N VAL A 26 25.75 -30.03 13.36
CA VAL A 26 25.59 -28.72 14.01
C VAL A 26 24.34 -28.61 14.90
N THR A 27 23.26 -29.31 14.57
CA THR A 27 21.99 -29.24 15.34
C THR A 27 22.15 -29.59 16.83
N PRO A 28 22.80 -30.71 17.22
CA PRO A 28 23.01 -31.02 18.63
C PRO A 28 23.94 -30.02 19.31
N LEU A 29 24.91 -29.44 18.59
CA LEU A 29 25.80 -28.40 19.14
C LEU A 29 25.01 -27.13 19.47
N ARG A 30 24.14 -26.66 18.56
CA ARG A 30 23.27 -25.50 18.81
C ARG A 30 22.32 -25.72 19.99
N GLN A 31 21.76 -26.93 20.14
CA GLN A 31 20.93 -27.29 21.30
C GLN A 31 21.73 -27.29 22.61
N LYS A 32 22.95 -27.84 22.60
CA LYS A 32 23.84 -27.82 23.78
C LYS A 32 24.25 -26.39 24.14
N GLU A 33 24.52 -25.53 23.16
CA GLU A 33 24.87 -24.12 23.41
C GLU A 33 23.73 -23.38 24.12
N GLN A 34 22.48 -23.58 23.66
CA GLN A 34 21.30 -22.95 24.26
C GLN A 34 21.02 -23.44 25.69
N ASN A 35 21.25 -24.73 25.96
CA ASN A 35 20.94 -25.35 27.24
C ASN A 35 22.09 -25.28 28.26
N SER A 36 23.33 -24.99 27.84
CA SER A 36 24.47 -24.89 28.75
C SER A 36 24.36 -23.64 29.63
N THR A 37 24.78 -23.77 30.89
CA THR A 37 24.88 -22.66 31.86
C THR A 37 26.33 -22.18 32.04
N SER A 38 27.30 -22.86 31.42
CA SER A 38 28.73 -22.56 31.54
C SER A 38 29.25 -21.73 30.36
N ASP A 39 29.78 -20.54 30.65
CA ASP A 39 30.32 -19.64 29.63
C ASP A 39 31.52 -20.24 28.87
N ASN A 40 32.35 -21.03 29.55
CA ASN A 40 33.52 -21.66 28.94
C ASN A 40 33.12 -22.83 28.01
N GLU A 41 32.06 -23.55 28.36
CA GLU A 41 31.49 -24.61 27.53
C GLU A 41 30.81 -24.01 26.28
N LYS A 42 30.03 -22.94 26.45
CA LYS A 42 29.45 -22.19 25.33
C LYS A 42 30.50 -21.70 24.35
N LYS A 43 31.63 -21.18 24.85
CA LYS A 43 32.71 -20.70 24.00
C LYS A 43 33.29 -21.81 23.11
N LYS A 44 33.56 -22.99 23.68
CA LYS A 44 34.06 -24.15 22.93
C LYS A 44 33.04 -24.63 21.89
N ILE A 45 31.76 -24.73 22.27
CA ILE A 45 30.69 -25.13 21.35
C ILE A 45 30.58 -24.13 20.18
N ARG A 46 30.72 -22.83 20.43
CA ARG A 46 30.75 -21.81 19.38
C ARG A 46 31.92 -21.99 18.42
N GLU A 47 33.11 -22.29 18.91
CA GLU A 47 34.28 -22.55 18.07
C GLU A 47 34.05 -23.75 17.13
N ASP A 48 33.43 -24.82 17.63
CA ASP A 48 33.06 -25.98 16.83
C ASP A 48 31.98 -25.65 15.78
N ILE A 49 30.95 -24.87 16.16
CA ILE A 49 29.92 -24.40 15.23
C ILE A 49 30.53 -23.55 14.11
N ILE A 50 31.40 -22.59 14.45
CA ILE A 50 32.08 -21.72 13.50
C ILE A 50 32.91 -22.54 12.49
N LYS A 51 33.56 -23.60 12.95
CA LYS A 51 34.32 -24.50 12.07
C LYS A 51 33.40 -25.21 11.07
N ILE A 52 32.27 -25.74 11.52
CA ILE A 52 31.28 -26.38 10.64
C ILE A 52 30.71 -25.36 9.64
N ASP A 53 30.35 -24.16 10.09
CA ASP A 53 29.83 -23.10 9.23
C ASP A 53 30.86 -22.70 8.16
N LYS A 54 32.16 -22.68 8.51
CA LYS A 54 33.26 -22.45 7.55
C LYS A 54 33.35 -23.57 6.51
N GLU A 55 33.28 -24.83 6.92
CA GLU A 55 33.28 -25.97 5.98
C GLU A 55 32.09 -25.91 5.02
N VAL A 56 30.91 -25.50 5.51
CA VAL A 56 29.71 -25.30 4.69
C VAL A 56 29.92 -24.16 3.69
N LYS A 57 30.48 -23.02 4.12
CA LYS A 57 30.78 -21.88 3.25
C LYS A 57 31.78 -22.24 2.15
N GLU A 58 32.86 -22.95 2.50
CA GLU A 58 33.87 -23.40 1.55
C GLU A 58 33.31 -24.38 0.52
N TYR A 59 32.50 -25.35 0.97
CA TYR A 59 31.84 -26.30 0.07
C TYR A 59 30.88 -25.60 -0.89
N LYS A 60 30.07 -24.66 -0.38
CA LYS A 60 29.17 -23.85 -1.19
C LYS A 60 29.93 -23.06 -2.25
N ASN A 61 30.98 -22.32 -1.88
CA ASN A 61 31.78 -21.55 -2.83
C ASN A 61 32.41 -22.43 -3.91
N LYS A 62 32.92 -23.61 -3.52
CA LYS A 62 33.44 -24.60 -4.48
C LYS A 62 32.34 -25.08 -5.43
N PHE A 63 31.17 -25.42 -4.89
CA PHE A 63 30.02 -25.88 -5.66
C PHE A 63 29.57 -24.83 -6.68
N GLU A 64 29.47 -23.56 -6.28
CA GLU A 64 29.07 -22.46 -7.16
C GLU A 64 30.07 -22.22 -8.30
N THR A 65 31.36 -22.50 -8.05
CA THR A 65 32.43 -22.38 -9.06
C THR A 65 32.42 -23.56 -10.03
N GLU A 66 32.26 -24.79 -9.51
CA GLU A 66 32.30 -26.03 -10.29
C GLU A 66 31.03 -26.24 -11.12
N TYR A 67 29.86 -25.86 -10.59
CA TYR A 67 28.55 -26.05 -11.20
C TYR A 67 27.88 -24.71 -11.54
N SER A 68 28.60 -23.75 -12.09
CA SER A 68 28.09 -22.38 -12.34
C SER A 68 26.89 -22.31 -13.30
N ASN A 69 26.73 -23.28 -14.21
CA ASN A 69 25.75 -23.24 -15.29
C ASN A 69 24.41 -23.95 -14.97
N ILE A 70 24.29 -24.62 -13.82
CA ILE A 70 23.06 -25.34 -13.46
C ILE A 70 22.07 -24.41 -12.74
N PHE A 71 20.78 -24.73 -12.81
CA PHE A 71 19.74 -23.89 -12.18
C PHE A 71 19.88 -23.85 -10.65
N PHE A 72 20.23 -24.98 -10.05
CA PHE A 72 20.35 -25.11 -8.60
C PHE A 72 21.43 -24.19 -8.02
N THR A 73 22.49 -23.89 -8.76
CA THR A 73 23.50 -22.90 -8.35
C THR A 73 22.90 -21.50 -8.26
N LYS A 74 22.01 -21.12 -9.19
CA LYS A 74 21.26 -19.86 -9.13
C LYS A 74 20.33 -19.82 -7.92
N VAL A 75 19.68 -20.94 -7.62
CA VAL A 75 18.84 -21.10 -6.41
C VAL A 75 19.66 -20.90 -5.14
N ILE A 76 20.83 -21.55 -5.03
CA ILE A 76 21.73 -21.38 -3.88
C ILE A 76 22.16 -19.91 -3.75
N LYS A 77 22.58 -19.29 -4.85
CA LYS A 77 22.97 -17.87 -4.86
C LYS A 77 21.84 -16.98 -4.36
N ALA A 78 20.60 -17.17 -4.84
CA ALA A 78 19.45 -16.38 -4.40
C ALA A 78 19.16 -16.49 -2.89
N THR A 79 19.53 -17.60 -2.24
CA THR A 79 19.44 -17.77 -0.77
C THR A 79 20.60 -17.16 0.02
N THR A 80 21.58 -16.60 -0.68
CA THR A 80 22.77 -15.99 -0.08
C THR A 80 22.50 -14.54 0.24
N GLU A 81 22.62 -14.20 1.52
CA GLU A 81 22.56 -12.82 1.98
C GLU A 81 23.82 -12.05 1.53
N PRO A 82 23.69 -10.76 1.15
CA PRO A 82 24.83 -9.93 0.80
C PRO A 82 25.78 -9.76 2.00
N GLU A 83 27.09 -9.84 1.74
CA GLU A 83 28.11 -9.59 2.77
C GLU A 83 28.24 -8.08 2.99
N ILE A 84 27.85 -7.62 4.19
CA ILE A 84 27.94 -6.20 4.56
C ILE A 84 29.41 -5.87 4.89
N PRO A 85 30.00 -4.83 4.27
CA PRO A 85 31.37 -4.43 4.53
C PRO A 85 31.56 -3.92 5.96
N ALA A 86 32.81 -3.84 6.41
CA ALA A 86 33.12 -3.30 7.73
C ALA A 86 32.74 -1.82 7.81
N ASP A 87 32.02 -1.44 8.88
CA ASP A 87 31.55 -0.08 9.07
C ASP A 87 32.71 0.94 9.15
N PRO A 88 32.57 2.14 8.56
CA PRO A 88 33.52 3.21 8.78
C PRO A 88 33.64 3.56 10.28
N LYS A 89 34.87 3.66 10.79
CA LYS A 89 35.12 3.82 12.24
C LYS A 89 34.53 5.12 12.80
N GLU A 90 34.48 6.15 11.96
CA GLU A 90 34.06 7.52 12.27
C GLU A 90 32.56 7.66 12.54
N LEU A 91 31.74 6.70 12.09
CA LEU A 91 30.30 6.75 12.28
C LEU A 91 29.92 6.47 13.74
N SER A 92 28.93 7.22 14.21
CA SER A 92 28.20 6.93 15.45
C SER A 92 27.49 5.58 15.35
N LYS A 93 27.02 5.07 16.49
CA LYS A 93 26.30 3.78 16.52
C LYS A 93 25.04 3.78 15.64
N GLU A 94 24.32 4.90 15.59
CA GLU A 94 23.10 5.05 14.81
C GLU A 94 23.41 5.10 13.31
N GLU A 95 24.41 5.88 12.91
CA GLU A 95 24.86 5.97 11.52
C GLU A 95 25.37 4.62 10.99
N LYS A 96 26.03 3.82 11.83
CA LYS A 96 26.44 2.45 11.47
C LYS A 96 25.25 1.55 11.18
N GLN A 97 24.19 1.63 11.98
CA GLN A 97 22.98 0.84 11.76
C GLN A 97 22.27 1.24 10.46
N ILE A 98 22.20 2.55 10.18
CA ILE A 98 21.64 3.07 8.93
C ILE A 98 22.47 2.58 7.74
N PHE A 99 23.81 2.72 7.80
CA PHE A 99 24.72 2.24 6.77
C PHE A 99 24.54 0.74 6.47
N GLN A 100 24.51 -0.10 7.51
CA GLN A 100 24.32 -1.55 7.36
C GLN A 100 22.98 -1.88 6.71
N PHE A 101 21.91 -1.20 7.12
CA PHE A 101 20.58 -1.40 6.57
C PHE A 101 20.48 -0.96 5.10
N GLU A 102 21.00 0.24 4.79
CA GLU A 102 20.98 0.79 3.43
C GLU A 102 21.78 -0.09 2.48
N TYR A 103 23.01 -0.47 2.86
CA TYR A 103 23.83 -1.38 2.07
C TYR A 103 23.14 -2.73 1.84
N TYR A 104 22.60 -3.33 2.90
CA TYR A 104 21.90 -4.61 2.80
C TYR A 104 20.69 -4.52 1.85
N LYS A 105 19.93 -3.43 1.92
CA LYS A 105 18.77 -3.21 1.05
C LYS A 105 19.18 -3.00 -0.41
N GLU A 106 20.22 -2.19 -0.66
CA GLU A 106 20.72 -1.91 -2.01
C GLU A 106 21.21 -3.19 -2.70
N HIS A 107 21.94 -4.03 -1.97
CA HIS A 107 22.52 -5.28 -2.47
C HIS A 107 21.61 -6.51 -2.28
N TYR A 108 20.34 -6.31 -1.89
CA TYR A 108 19.42 -7.41 -1.55
C TYR A 108 19.15 -8.36 -2.73
N TRP A 109 19.22 -7.82 -3.95
CA TRP A 109 18.87 -8.49 -5.20
C TRP A 109 20.09 -8.97 -6.01
N ASP A 110 21.32 -8.65 -5.61
CA ASP A 110 22.54 -8.94 -6.36
C ASP A 110 22.73 -10.41 -6.71
N ASN A 111 22.30 -11.30 -5.80
CA ASN A 111 22.44 -12.75 -5.97
C ASN A 111 21.22 -13.39 -6.66
N VAL A 112 20.26 -12.62 -7.16
CA VAL A 112 19.08 -13.11 -7.87
C VAL A 112 19.28 -12.93 -9.37
N ASP A 113 19.23 -14.03 -10.11
CA ASP A 113 19.27 -14.00 -11.57
C ASP A 113 17.86 -13.73 -12.14
N PHE A 114 17.64 -12.49 -12.61
CA PHE A 114 16.39 -12.06 -13.23
C PHE A 114 16.26 -12.47 -14.71
N THR A 115 17.22 -13.20 -15.29
CA THR A 115 17.14 -13.70 -16.66
C THR A 115 16.45 -15.07 -16.75
N ASP A 116 16.38 -15.81 -15.64
CA ASP A 116 15.94 -17.21 -15.61
C ASP A 116 14.58 -17.39 -14.92
N GLU A 117 13.51 -17.52 -15.71
CA GLU A 117 12.13 -17.58 -15.22
C GLU A 117 11.84 -18.78 -14.31
N ARG A 118 12.70 -19.81 -14.32
CA ARG A 118 12.55 -20.97 -13.45
C ARG A 118 12.59 -20.58 -11.97
N ILE A 119 13.19 -19.43 -11.62
CA ILE A 119 13.21 -18.91 -10.24
C ILE A 119 11.81 -18.67 -9.69
N LEU A 120 10.82 -18.33 -10.54
CA LEU A 120 9.42 -18.16 -10.17
C LEU A 120 8.77 -19.47 -9.70
N LYS A 121 9.31 -20.62 -10.11
CA LYS A 121 8.84 -21.96 -9.71
C LYS A 121 9.44 -22.41 -8.38
N THR A 122 10.20 -21.54 -7.71
CA THR A 122 10.81 -21.81 -6.41
C THR A 122 10.09 -21.01 -5.32
N PRO A 123 10.11 -21.46 -4.05
CA PRO A 123 9.56 -20.68 -2.96
C PRO A 123 10.40 -19.44 -2.60
N ILE A 124 11.52 -19.18 -3.28
CA ILE A 124 12.48 -18.13 -2.89
C ILE A 124 12.04 -16.76 -3.41
N PHE A 125 11.70 -16.66 -4.69
CA PHE A 125 11.48 -15.37 -5.35
C PHE A 125 10.36 -14.56 -4.68
N PHE A 126 9.21 -15.19 -4.48
CA PHE A 126 8.08 -14.58 -3.78
C PHE A 126 8.46 -14.12 -2.37
N ASN A 127 9.11 -14.97 -1.57
CA ASN A 127 9.49 -14.65 -0.20
C ASN A 127 10.51 -13.50 -0.12
N LYS A 128 11.43 -13.41 -1.08
CA LYS A 128 12.35 -12.26 -1.19
C LYS A 128 11.61 -10.98 -1.56
N MET A 129 10.73 -11.05 -2.56
CA MET A 129 9.93 -9.90 -2.97
C MET A 129 9.06 -9.38 -1.82
N ASP A 130 8.36 -10.29 -1.12
CA ASP A 130 7.55 -9.98 0.06
C ASP A 130 8.41 -9.34 1.17
N THR A 131 9.56 -9.93 1.48
CA THR A 131 10.49 -9.38 2.49
C THR A 131 10.98 -7.99 2.11
N TYR A 132 11.34 -7.77 0.85
CA TYR A 132 11.84 -6.49 0.36
C TYR A 132 10.76 -5.39 0.48
N LEU A 133 9.53 -5.68 0.05
CA LEU A 133 8.42 -4.71 0.07
C LEU A 133 7.83 -4.51 1.47
N ASN A 134 7.73 -5.55 2.30
CA ASN A 134 7.02 -5.49 3.58
C ASN A 134 7.94 -5.30 4.80
N LYS A 135 9.20 -5.74 4.73
CA LYS A 135 10.13 -5.70 5.88
C LYS A 135 11.29 -4.73 5.69
N LEU A 136 11.81 -4.62 4.46
CA LEU A 136 12.94 -3.72 4.14
C LEU A 136 12.47 -2.37 3.58
N THR A 137 11.18 -2.14 3.52
CA THR A 137 10.61 -0.90 3.00
C THR A 137 9.65 -0.30 4.01
N VAL A 138 9.82 1.01 4.24
CA VAL A 138 8.89 1.80 5.05
C VAL A 138 7.49 1.67 4.44
N GLN A 139 6.51 1.35 5.28
CA GLN A 139 5.12 1.13 4.86
C GLN A 139 4.39 2.45 4.57
N HIS A 140 4.88 3.15 3.56
CA HIS A 140 4.36 4.40 3.02
C HIS A 140 4.29 4.27 1.48
N PRO A 141 3.23 4.79 0.82
CA PRO A 141 3.07 4.65 -0.62
C PRO A 141 4.28 5.05 -1.45
N ASP A 142 4.89 6.21 -1.17
CA ASP A 142 6.08 6.68 -1.90
C ASP A 142 7.27 5.73 -1.77
N SER A 143 7.52 5.22 -0.56
CA SER A 143 8.63 4.31 -0.29
C SER A 143 8.42 2.95 -0.93
N ILE A 144 7.19 2.43 -0.88
CA ILE A 144 6.84 1.18 -1.53
C ILE A 144 6.91 1.31 -3.05
N SER A 145 6.42 2.41 -3.63
CA SER A 145 6.47 2.65 -5.08
C SER A 145 7.90 2.64 -5.59
N LYS A 146 8.82 3.32 -4.89
CA LYS A 146 10.26 3.26 -5.20
C LYS A 146 10.84 1.84 -5.12
N SER A 147 10.50 1.09 -4.08
CA SER A 147 10.95 -0.30 -3.95
C SER A 147 10.33 -1.22 -5.01
N ALA A 148 9.07 -1.00 -5.38
CA ALA A 148 8.39 -1.71 -6.45
C ALA A 148 9.09 -1.46 -7.78
N ASP A 149 9.47 -0.20 -8.05
CA ASP A 149 10.19 0.18 -9.25
C ASP A 149 11.56 -0.52 -9.35
N VAL A 150 12.30 -0.64 -8.25
CA VAL A 150 13.57 -1.38 -8.24
C VAL A 150 13.39 -2.80 -8.78
N ILE A 151 12.40 -3.55 -8.26
CA ILE A 151 12.19 -4.95 -8.68
C ILE A 151 11.58 -5.01 -10.09
N ALA A 152 10.66 -4.11 -10.43
CA ALA A 152 10.07 -4.03 -11.76
C ALA A 152 11.14 -3.76 -12.83
N ILE A 153 12.06 -2.83 -12.58
CA ILE A 153 13.17 -2.53 -13.49
C ILE A 153 14.12 -3.73 -13.62
N LEU A 154 14.53 -4.35 -12.50
CA LEU A 154 15.40 -5.54 -12.53
C LEU A 154 14.77 -6.71 -13.30
N SER A 155 13.46 -6.89 -13.16
CA SER A 155 12.72 -7.99 -13.78
C SER A 155 12.47 -7.82 -15.29
N ARG A 156 12.64 -6.63 -15.87
CA ARG A 156 12.57 -6.41 -17.34
C ARG A 156 13.51 -7.30 -18.15
N GLN A 157 14.52 -7.88 -17.52
CA GLN A 157 15.44 -8.85 -18.13
C GLN A 157 14.73 -10.14 -18.62
N ASN A 158 13.56 -10.46 -18.07
CA ASN A 158 12.76 -11.61 -18.49
C ASN A 158 11.25 -11.28 -18.40
N LYS A 159 10.51 -11.50 -19.50
CA LYS A 159 9.09 -11.15 -19.60
C LYS A 159 8.22 -11.82 -18.54
N ASP A 160 8.47 -13.08 -18.22
CA ASP A 160 7.66 -13.82 -17.25
C ASP A 160 7.88 -13.29 -15.82
N ILE A 161 9.13 -12.94 -15.49
CA ILE A 161 9.45 -12.34 -14.18
C ILE A 161 8.86 -10.94 -14.08
N PHE A 162 9.00 -10.12 -15.13
CA PHE A 162 8.43 -8.79 -15.19
C PHE A 162 6.91 -8.81 -15.03
N GLN A 163 6.23 -9.65 -15.82
CA GLN A 163 4.79 -9.87 -15.72
C GLN A 163 4.39 -10.28 -14.30
N TYR A 164 5.12 -11.22 -13.69
CA TYR A 164 4.83 -11.70 -12.34
C TYR A 164 4.94 -10.56 -11.31
N VAL A 165 6.06 -9.81 -11.32
CA VAL A 165 6.32 -8.72 -10.38
C VAL A 165 5.27 -7.62 -10.52
N VAL A 166 5.08 -7.10 -11.73
CA VAL A 166 4.15 -5.99 -11.99
C VAL A 166 2.71 -6.41 -11.65
N SER A 167 2.29 -7.59 -12.09
CA SER A 167 0.93 -8.09 -11.81
C SER A 167 0.70 -8.33 -10.32
N TYR A 168 1.69 -8.91 -9.62
CA TYR A 168 1.57 -9.18 -8.20
C TYR A 168 1.44 -7.90 -7.38
N ILE A 169 2.33 -6.92 -7.61
CA ILE A 169 2.34 -5.66 -6.87
C ILE A 169 1.04 -4.89 -7.15
N THR A 170 0.69 -4.70 -8.41
CA THR A 170 -0.53 -3.98 -8.83
C THR A 170 -1.76 -4.58 -8.17
N SER A 171 -1.92 -5.89 -8.27
CA SER A 171 -3.08 -6.60 -7.75
C SER A 171 -3.12 -6.65 -6.21
N THR A 172 -1.95 -6.63 -5.56
CA THR A 172 -1.84 -6.57 -4.09
C THR A 172 -2.34 -5.23 -3.57
N TYR A 173 -1.91 -4.12 -4.19
CA TYR A 173 -2.28 -2.78 -3.74
C TYR A 173 -3.66 -2.34 -4.22
N GLU A 174 -4.15 -2.86 -5.34
CA GLU A 174 -5.56 -2.71 -5.77
C GLU A 174 -6.53 -3.25 -4.69
N ARG A 175 -6.20 -4.39 -4.09
CA ARG A 175 -7.02 -5.04 -3.05
C ARG A 175 -6.73 -4.56 -1.63
N SER A 176 -5.77 -3.63 -1.46
CA SER A 176 -5.37 -3.19 -0.12
C SER A 176 -6.52 -2.51 0.59
N LYS A 177 -6.73 -2.89 1.86
CA LYS A 177 -7.70 -2.25 2.75
C LYS A 177 -7.08 -1.11 3.57
N ILE A 178 -5.78 -0.88 3.41
CA ILE A 178 -5.06 0.18 4.11
C ILE A 178 -5.25 1.49 3.34
N MET A 179 -5.82 2.48 4.02
CA MET A 179 -6.08 3.80 3.44
C MET A 179 -4.79 4.43 2.90
N GLY A 180 -4.82 4.87 1.63
CA GLY A 180 -3.71 5.52 0.94
C GLY A 180 -2.78 4.58 0.17
N MET A 181 -2.84 3.26 0.42
CA MET A 181 -2.02 2.29 -0.32
C MET A 181 -2.47 2.08 -1.78
N ASP A 182 -3.66 2.56 -2.13
CA ASP A 182 -4.14 2.59 -3.51
C ASP A 182 -3.34 3.56 -4.41
N ALA A 183 -2.54 4.46 -3.82
CA ALA A 183 -1.54 5.24 -4.55
C ALA A 183 -0.49 4.35 -5.24
N ILE A 184 -0.14 3.20 -4.66
CA ILE A 184 0.82 2.26 -5.28
C ILE A 184 0.17 1.56 -6.47
N PHE A 185 -1.12 1.24 -6.39
CA PHE A 185 -1.86 0.72 -7.54
C PHE A 185 -1.85 1.73 -8.70
N VAL A 186 -2.20 2.98 -8.42
CA VAL A 186 -2.15 4.06 -9.42
C VAL A 186 -0.74 4.19 -10.01
N HIS A 187 0.30 4.24 -9.17
CA HIS A 187 1.70 4.32 -9.61
C HIS A 187 2.07 3.17 -10.54
N MET A 188 1.69 1.93 -10.22
CA MET A 188 2.00 0.79 -11.07
C MET A 188 1.25 0.84 -12.41
N VAL A 189 -0.01 1.27 -12.42
CA VAL A 189 -0.80 1.38 -13.65
C VAL A 189 -0.23 2.47 -14.55
N GLU A 190 0.01 3.66 -14.02
CA GLU A 190 0.55 4.81 -14.78
C GLU A 190 1.93 4.51 -15.39
N ASN A 191 2.80 3.80 -14.67
CA ASN A 191 4.19 3.59 -15.09
C ASN A 191 4.46 2.29 -15.86
N TYR A 192 3.57 1.30 -15.81
CA TYR A 192 3.82 -0.02 -16.43
C TYR A 192 2.66 -0.55 -17.30
N TYR A 193 1.42 -0.16 -17.03
CA TYR A 193 0.27 -0.59 -17.84
C TYR A 193 0.00 0.42 -18.96
N MET A 194 -0.11 1.70 -18.62
CA MET A 194 -0.37 2.79 -19.58
C MET A 194 0.80 3.05 -20.54
N THR A 195 2.00 2.55 -20.24
CA THR A 195 3.19 2.66 -21.11
C THR A 195 3.21 1.61 -22.24
N GLY A 196 2.28 0.66 -22.23
CA GLY A 196 2.22 -0.44 -23.20
C GLY A 196 3.19 -1.60 -22.90
N GLU A 197 3.87 -1.60 -21.75
CA GLU A 197 4.74 -2.70 -21.34
C GLU A 197 3.97 -3.94 -20.88
N ALA A 198 2.69 -3.78 -20.49
CA ALA A 198 1.82 -4.85 -20.03
C ALA A 198 1.19 -5.70 -21.17
N ASP A 199 2.02 -6.26 -22.05
CA ASP A 199 1.60 -7.02 -23.24
C ASP A 199 0.82 -8.33 -22.94
N TRP A 200 0.87 -8.80 -21.69
CA TRP A 200 0.13 -9.97 -21.20
C TRP A 200 -1.34 -9.68 -20.89
N VAL A 201 -1.75 -8.41 -20.87
CA VAL A 201 -3.13 -8.00 -20.56
C VAL A 201 -3.89 -7.74 -21.85
N LYS A 202 -5.07 -8.34 -21.98
CA LYS A 202 -5.97 -8.09 -23.12
C LYS A 202 -6.48 -6.65 -23.07
N GLU A 203 -6.62 -6.01 -24.22
CA GLU A 203 -7.10 -4.62 -24.39
C GLU A 203 -8.29 -4.25 -23.49
N LYS A 204 -9.40 -4.99 -23.56
CA LYS A 204 -10.59 -4.74 -22.70
C LYS A 204 -10.35 -4.83 -21.20
N GLN A 205 -9.34 -5.59 -20.79
CA GLN A 205 -8.96 -5.69 -19.37
C GLN A 205 -8.00 -4.56 -19.01
N LEU A 206 -7.10 -4.18 -19.91
CA LEU A 206 -6.22 -3.03 -19.75
C LEU A 206 -7.02 -1.75 -19.58
N GLU A 207 -8.01 -1.50 -20.45
CA GLU A 207 -8.95 -0.36 -20.34
C GLU A 207 -9.59 -0.27 -18.95
N LYS A 208 -10.02 -1.40 -18.37
CA LYS A 208 -10.63 -1.43 -17.03
C LYS A 208 -9.64 -1.11 -15.92
N ILE A 209 -8.40 -1.56 -16.06
CA ILE A 209 -7.33 -1.28 -15.10
C ILE A 209 -6.97 0.21 -15.14
N GLU A 210 -6.86 0.76 -16.35
CA GLU A 210 -6.60 2.18 -16.59
C GLU A 210 -7.74 3.05 -16.07
N GLU A 211 -9.00 2.77 -16.44
CA GLU A 211 -10.18 3.49 -15.95
C GLU A 211 -10.25 3.46 -14.41
N ARG A 212 -9.92 2.32 -13.80
CA ARG A 212 -9.89 2.21 -12.33
C ARG A 212 -8.82 3.13 -11.73
N ALA A 213 -7.62 3.18 -12.30
CA ALA A 213 -6.56 4.06 -11.84
C ALA A 213 -6.93 5.54 -12.03
N GLU A 214 -7.50 5.91 -13.17
CA GLU A 214 -7.97 7.26 -13.47
C GLU A 214 -9.05 7.75 -12.49
N LYS A 215 -9.94 6.87 -12.01
CA LYS A 215 -10.93 7.22 -10.98
C LYS A 215 -10.32 7.39 -9.59
N ILE A 216 -9.25 6.63 -9.28
CA ILE A 216 -8.58 6.72 -7.98
C ILE A 216 -7.62 7.91 -7.92
N ALA A 217 -6.90 8.19 -9.00
CA ALA A 217 -5.79 9.13 -9.06
C ALA A 217 -6.14 10.54 -8.54
N PRO A 218 -7.29 11.17 -8.89
CA PRO A 218 -7.67 12.47 -8.36
C PRO A 218 -7.86 12.47 -6.83
N ASN A 219 -8.15 11.30 -6.26
CA ASN A 219 -8.50 11.11 -4.86
C ASN A 219 -7.34 10.61 -4.00
N LEU A 220 -6.10 10.64 -4.47
CA LEU A 220 -4.96 10.22 -3.66
C LEU A 220 -4.76 11.15 -2.46
N ILE A 221 -4.35 10.59 -1.33
CA ILE A 221 -4.08 11.39 -0.12
C ILE A 221 -2.97 12.41 -0.43
N GLY A 222 -3.14 13.62 0.07
CA GLY A 222 -2.27 14.77 -0.20
C GLY A 222 -2.65 15.57 -1.45
N ARG A 223 -3.45 15.02 -2.39
CA ARG A 223 -3.95 15.78 -3.54
C ARG A 223 -5.12 16.70 -3.13
N PRO A 224 -5.29 17.86 -3.79
CA PRO A 224 -6.48 18.68 -3.62
C PRO A 224 -7.72 17.93 -4.09
N ALA A 225 -8.81 18.01 -3.31
CA ALA A 225 -10.08 17.38 -3.66
C ALA A 225 -10.66 18.01 -4.95
N PRO A 226 -11.14 17.22 -5.94
CA PRO A 226 -11.67 17.77 -7.19
C PRO A 226 -12.76 18.83 -6.97
N PRO A 227 -12.68 20.03 -7.57
CA PRO A 227 -13.72 21.02 -7.41
C PRO A 227 -15.00 20.59 -8.15
N PHE A 228 -16.17 20.95 -7.62
CA PHE A 228 -17.46 20.68 -8.28
C PHE A 228 -17.74 21.74 -9.35
N LEU A 229 -17.07 21.61 -10.49
CA LEU A 229 -17.25 22.46 -11.67
C LEU A 229 -17.82 21.64 -12.83
N ASN A 230 -18.66 22.27 -13.64
CA ASN A 230 -19.15 21.69 -14.89
C ASN A 230 -18.12 21.85 -16.03
N GLN A 231 -18.47 21.41 -17.24
CA GLN A 231 -17.60 21.50 -18.42
C GLN A 231 -17.20 22.93 -18.83
N LEU A 232 -17.87 23.95 -18.27
CA LEU A 232 -17.62 25.38 -18.51
C LEU A 232 -16.94 26.05 -17.29
N ASP A 233 -16.34 25.26 -16.40
CA ASP A 233 -15.72 25.72 -15.15
C ASP A 233 -16.66 26.50 -14.21
N MET A 234 -17.97 26.26 -14.31
CA MET A 234 -18.97 26.91 -13.44
C MET A 234 -19.39 26.01 -12.28
N PRO A 235 -19.55 26.57 -11.06
CA PRO A 235 -20.05 25.82 -9.91
C PRO A 235 -21.53 25.48 -10.10
N PHE A 236 -21.92 24.26 -9.71
CA PHE A 236 -23.29 23.76 -9.92
C PHE A 236 -23.93 23.13 -8.68
N MET A 237 -23.17 22.90 -7.61
CA MET A 237 -23.69 22.29 -6.38
C MET A 237 -24.58 23.28 -5.63
N LYS A 238 -25.87 22.97 -5.52
CA LYS A 238 -26.88 23.84 -4.91
C LYS A 238 -27.46 23.23 -3.64
N ASP A 239 -27.85 24.07 -2.68
CA ASP A 239 -28.67 23.66 -1.55
C ASP A 239 -30.16 23.48 -1.93
N THR A 240 -31.00 23.14 -0.95
CA THR A 240 -32.45 22.95 -1.17
C THR A 240 -33.18 24.24 -1.53
N ASN A 241 -32.58 25.42 -1.30
CA ASN A 241 -33.13 26.71 -1.73
C ASN A 241 -32.61 27.14 -3.12
N GLY A 242 -31.76 26.32 -3.75
CA GLY A 242 -31.16 26.61 -5.06
C GLY A 242 -29.93 27.51 -5.01
N ILE A 243 -29.41 27.80 -3.82
CA ILE A 243 -28.21 28.64 -3.63
C ILE A 243 -26.98 27.78 -3.90
N ILE A 244 -26.06 28.29 -4.72
CA ILE A 244 -24.80 27.60 -5.02
C ILE A 244 -23.85 27.72 -3.83
N HIS A 245 -23.26 26.59 -3.43
CA HIS A 245 -22.18 26.53 -2.47
C HIS A 245 -20.98 25.85 -3.12
N LYS A 246 -19.78 26.42 -2.98
CA LYS A 246 -18.55 25.80 -3.48
C LYS A 246 -17.83 25.10 -2.33
N LEU A 247 -17.31 23.91 -2.59
CA LEU A 247 -16.48 23.18 -1.62
C LEU A 247 -15.30 24.05 -1.12
N TYR A 248 -14.66 24.78 -2.03
CA TYR A 248 -13.48 25.59 -1.72
C TYR A 248 -13.78 26.88 -0.95
N ASP A 249 -15.03 27.34 -0.93
CA ASP A 249 -15.44 28.51 -0.15
C ASP A 249 -15.71 28.16 1.33
N VAL A 250 -15.63 26.87 1.70
CA VAL A 250 -15.81 26.42 3.08
C VAL A 250 -14.57 26.76 3.91
N GLU A 251 -14.62 27.85 4.66
CA GLU A 251 -13.57 28.25 5.59
C GLU A 251 -13.65 27.41 6.89
N ALA A 252 -12.74 26.44 7.03
CA ALA A 252 -12.52 25.65 8.25
C ALA A 252 -11.14 24.98 8.22
N LYS A 253 -10.54 24.72 9.38
CA LYS A 253 -9.30 23.93 9.50
C LYS A 253 -9.47 22.53 8.92
N TYR A 254 -10.62 21.90 9.15
CA TYR A 254 -11.00 20.65 8.50
C TYR A 254 -12.38 20.74 7.85
N THR A 255 -12.52 20.08 6.70
CA THR A 255 -13.83 19.88 6.06
C THR A 255 -14.11 18.39 5.91
N LEU A 256 -15.22 17.92 6.46
CA LEU A 256 -15.75 16.60 6.15
C LEU A 256 -16.59 16.69 4.88
N LEU A 257 -16.09 16.10 3.79
CA LEU A 257 -16.84 15.96 2.55
C LEU A 257 -17.55 14.60 2.56
N ILE A 258 -18.88 14.61 2.56
CA ILE A 258 -19.69 13.40 2.72
C ILE A 258 -20.58 13.21 1.52
N PHE A 259 -20.48 12.07 0.84
CA PHE A 259 -21.38 11.66 -0.22
C PHE A 259 -22.44 10.70 0.36
N PHE A 260 -23.73 11.01 0.17
CA PHE A 260 -24.83 10.22 0.71
C PHE A 260 -26.04 10.13 -0.24
N GLY A 261 -26.93 9.16 -0.02
CA GLY A 261 -28.19 9.02 -0.76
C GLY A 261 -29.39 9.05 0.19
N PRO A 262 -30.45 9.85 -0.08
CA PRO A 262 -31.69 9.84 0.70
C PRO A 262 -32.36 8.45 0.81
N ASP A 263 -32.28 7.61 -0.23
CA ASP A 263 -32.84 6.26 -0.21
C ASP A 263 -31.86 5.20 0.31
N CYS A 264 -30.60 5.57 0.56
CA CYS A 264 -29.58 4.64 1.06
C CYS A 264 -29.82 4.24 2.53
N GLY A 265 -30.13 2.95 2.76
CA GLY A 265 -30.32 2.38 4.09
C GLY A 265 -29.08 2.46 5.00
N HIS A 266 -27.87 2.37 4.44
CA HIS A 266 -26.63 2.57 5.20
C HIS A 266 -26.44 4.03 5.60
N CYS A 267 -26.76 4.99 4.73
CA CYS A 267 -26.69 6.43 5.07
C CYS A 267 -27.58 6.77 6.28
N LYS A 268 -28.82 6.27 6.30
CA LYS A 268 -29.78 6.46 7.41
C LYS A 268 -29.26 5.93 8.76
N LYS A 269 -28.33 4.98 8.76
CA LYS A 269 -27.73 4.40 9.97
C LYS A 269 -26.43 5.10 10.39
N GLU A 270 -25.62 5.52 9.42
CA GLU A 270 -24.27 6.03 9.67
C GLU A 270 -24.22 7.55 9.89
N LEU A 271 -24.99 8.35 9.14
CA LEU A 271 -24.93 9.81 9.23
C LEU A 271 -25.27 10.35 10.64
N PRO A 272 -26.25 9.81 11.39
CA PRO A 272 -26.50 10.23 12.78
C PRO A 272 -25.31 10.00 13.70
N LYS A 273 -24.49 8.98 13.43
CA LYS A 273 -23.26 8.71 14.21
C LYS A 273 -22.17 9.72 13.83
N VAL A 274 -22.04 10.05 12.55
CA VAL A 274 -21.15 11.11 12.09
C VAL A 274 -21.54 12.45 12.72
N LYS A 275 -22.84 12.79 12.74
CA LYS A 275 -23.36 13.99 13.40
C LYS A 275 -22.95 14.07 14.86
N LYS A 276 -23.18 13.01 15.62
CA LYS A 276 -22.75 12.95 17.03
C LYS A 276 -21.25 13.16 17.21
N VAL A 277 -20.44 12.61 16.31
CA VAL A 277 -18.98 12.79 16.33
C VAL A 277 -18.60 14.24 16.04
N VAL A 278 -19.15 14.84 14.99
CA VAL A 278 -18.90 16.24 14.62
C VAL A 278 -19.31 17.18 15.74
N ASP A 279 -20.51 17.01 16.29
CA ASP A 279 -21.02 17.83 17.40
C ASP A 279 -20.14 17.72 18.64
N SER A 280 -19.63 16.52 18.92
CA SER A 280 -18.71 16.31 20.03
C SER A 280 -17.34 16.96 19.80
N LEU A 281 -16.88 17.06 18.55
CA LEU A 281 -15.60 17.69 18.20
C LEU A 281 -15.70 19.21 18.22
N THR A 282 -16.82 19.78 17.77
CA THR A 282 -17.02 21.23 17.70
C THR A 282 -17.49 21.84 19.02
N ALA A 283 -18.09 21.04 19.92
CA ALA A 283 -18.58 21.51 21.21
C ALA A 283 -17.50 22.28 22.01
N ALA A 284 -17.89 23.41 22.58
CA ALA A 284 -17.03 24.18 23.46
C ALA A 284 -16.57 23.32 24.67
N PRO A 285 -15.32 23.47 25.15
CA PRO A 285 -14.85 22.76 26.33
C PRO A 285 -15.77 23.05 27.52
N LYS A 286 -16.39 22.01 28.09
CA LYS A 286 -17.10 22.13 29.39
C LYS A 286 -16.07 22.17 30.52
N PHE A 287 -16.46 22.72 31.66
CA PHE A 287 -15.63 22.90 32.88
C PHE A 287 -14.88 21.63 33.36
N LEU A 288 -15.31 20.43 32.93
CA LEU A 288 -14.74 19.12 33.26
C LEU A 288 -14.13 18.36 32.06
N SER A 289 -14.07 18.96 30.87
CA SER A 289 -13.56 18.32 29.64
C SER A 289 -12.28 19.01 29.15
N SER A 290 -11.22 18.23 28.97
CA SER A 290 -9.92 18.67 28.44
C SER A 290 -9.85 18.72 26.91
N HIS A 291 -10.95 18.47 26.21
CA HIS A 291 -10.96 18.49 24.74
C HIS A 291 -11.06 19.93 24.21
N LYS A 292 -10.11 20.34 23.37
CA LYS A 292 -10.18 21.60 22.61
C LYS A 292 -11.26 21.46 21.53
N SER A 293 -12.08 22.50 21.36
CA SER A 293 -13.00 22.59 20.22
C SER A 293 -12.19 22.52 18.93
N VAL A 294 -12.63 21.67 18.00
CA VAL A 294 -12.02 21.50 16.68
C VAL A 294 -12.83 22.29 15.66
N ASP A 295 -12.16 23.09 14.86
CA ASP A 295 -12.75 23.76 13.71
C ASP A 295 -12.97 22.77 12.55
N VAL A 296 -14.15 22.16 12.53
CA VAL A 296 -14.57 21.23 11.48
C VAL A 296 -15.96 21.61 10.95
N LYS A 297 -16.07 21.74 9.62
CA LYS A 297 -17.35 21.92 8.91
C LYS A 297 -17.68 20.69 8.08
N VAL A 298 -18.96 20.50 7.78
CA VAL A 298 -19.44 19.39 6.95
C VAL A 298 -20.02 19.94 5.65
N TYR A 299 -19.53 19.41 4.53
CA TYR A 299 -20.03 19.63 3.18
C TYR A 299 -20.62 18.31 2.69
N ALA A 300 -21.95 18.20 2.69
CA ALA A 300 -22.68 16.96 2.46
C ALA A 300 -23.32 16.99 1.06
N VAL A 301 -22.82 16.13 0.17
CA VAL A 301 -23.26 15.99 -1.22
C VAL A 301 -24.25 14.84 -1.33
N GLN A 302 -25.48 15.15 -1.70
CA GLN A 302 -26.48 14.13 -2.00
C GLN A 302 -26.27 13.60 -3.42
N THR A 303 -26.45 12.29 -3.61
CA THR A 303 -26.07 11.55 -4.83
C THR A 303 -27.25 11.16 -5.74
N GLU A 304 -28.48 11.44 -5.33
CA GLU A 304 -29.73 11.17 -6.05
C GLU A 304 -30.27 12.44 -6.73
N PHE A 305 -31.52 12.46 -7.20
CA PHE A 305 -32.12 13.65 -7.86
C PHE A 305 -33.44 14.11 -7.22
N ASP A 306 -34.05 13.31 -6.33
CA ASP A 306 -35.33 13.64 -5.70
C ASP A 306 -35.14 14.65 -4.56
N LYS A 307 -35.36 15.93 -4.87
CA LYS A 307 -35.26 17.05 -3.93
C LYS A 307 -36.16 16.87 -2.69
N LYS A 308 -37.39 16.36 -2.85
CA LYS A 308 -38.33 16.21 -1.72
C LYS A 308 -37.87 15.13 -0.75
N LYS A 309 -37.34 14.01 -1.26
CA LYS A 309 -36.73 12.98 -0.41
C LYS A 309 -35.49 13.51 0.29
N TRP A 310 -34.67 14.28 -0.40
CA TRP A 310 -33.49 14.90 0.17
C TRP A 310 -33.81 15.86 1.32
N GLU A 311 -34.77 16.78 1.15
CA GLU A 311 -35.24 17.69 2.19
C GLU A 311 -35.73 16.93 3.43
N LYS A 312 -36.56 15.90 3.24
CA LYS A 312 -37.03 15.02 4.33
C LYS A 312 -35.86 14.31 5.01
N PHE A 313 -34.87 13.85 4.25
CA PHE A 313 -33.70 13.19 4.81
C PHE A 313 -32.90 14.12 5.71
N ILE A 314 -32.64 15.37 5.28
CA ILE A 314 -31.93 16.37 6.09
C ILE A 314 -32.61 16.57 7.45
N ILE A 315 -33.93 16.75 7.44
CA ILE A 315 -34.74 16.94 8.65
C ILE A 315 -34.68 15.70 9.53
N ASN A 316 -34.94 14.52 8.96
CA ASN A 316 -35.02 13.26 9.70
C ASN A 316 -33.68 12.85 10.33
N GLN A 317 -32.56 13.16 9.68
CA GLN A 317 -31.22 12.87 10.21
C GLN A 317 -30.69 13.96 11.15
N GLY A 318 -31.36 15.12 11.23
CA GLY A 318 -30.94 16.24 12.06
C GLY A 318 -29.62 16.87 11.59
N ILE A 319 -29.40 16.95 10.28
CA ILE A 319 -28.15 17.44 9.66
C ILE A 319 -28.33 18.78 8.94
N GLY A 320 -29.37 19.55 9.30
CA GLY A 320 -29.70 20.82 8.65
C GLY A 320 -28.70 21.95 8.89
N ASP A 321 -27.82 21.80 9.88
CA ASP A 321 -26.70 22.69 10.17
C ASP A 321 -25.47 22.43 9.29
N TRP A 322 -25.46 21.36 8.50
CA TRP A 322 -24.42 21.09 7.51
C TRP A 322 -24.66 21.86 6.22
N ILE A 323 -23.60 22.09 5.44
CA ILE A 323 -23.70 22.59 4.07
C ILE A 323 -24.17 21.43 3.20
N ASN A 324 -25.49 21.29 3.04
CA ASN A 324 -26.10 20.24 2.25
C ASN A 324 -26.25 20.73 0.80
N VAL A 325 -25.65 20.02 -0.15
CA VAL A 325 -25.71 20.32 -1.58
C VAL A 325 -26.11 19.11 -2.42
N GLY A 326 -26.59 19.37 -3.64
CA GLY A 326 -26.86 18.36 -4.65
C GLY A 326 -26.67 18.89 -6.06
N ASP A 327 -26.42 17.96 -6.97
CA ASP A 327 -26.50 18.17 -8.41
C ASP A 327 -27.96 18.04 -8.83
N ILE A 328 -28.67 19.17 -8.84
CA ILE A 328 -30.11 19.26 -9.11
C ILE A 328 -30.40 19.92 -10.48
N LEU A 329 -29.51 19.67 -11.45
CA LEU A 329 -29.74 20.12 -12.83
C LEU A 329 -30.88 19.31 -13.45
N GLU A 330 -31.78 20.01 -14.14
CA GLU A 330 -32.84 19.44 -14.94
C GLU A 330 -32.61 19.82 -16.41
N ASP A 331 -32.91 18.91 -17.33
CA ASP A 331 -32.95 19.19 -18.76
C ASP A 331 -34.19 20.05 -19.12
N PRO A 332 -34.33 20.53 -20.37
CA PRO A 332 -35.48 21.35 -20.78
C PRO A 332 -36.85 20.66 -20.62
N ASP A 333 -36.87 19.32 -20.57
CA ASP A 333 -38.07 18.50 -20.39
C ASP A 333 -38.35 18.20 -18.90
N GLY A 334 -37.52 18.72 -17.99
CA GLY A 334 -37.64 18.54 -16.54
C GLY A 334 -37.07 17.23 -16.02
N ASN A 335 -36.31 16.47 -16.82
CA ASN A 335 -35.65 15.26 -16.35
C ASN A 335 -34.32 15.59 -15.67
N PRO A 336 -33.93 14.84 -14.62
CA PRO A 336 -32.63 15.07 -14.00
C PRO A 336 -31.47 14.84 -14.95
N ALA A 337 -30.51 15.77 -14.96
CA ALA A 337 -29.29 15.71 -15.73
C ALA A 337 -28.07 15.84 -14.81
N ALA A 338 -26.97 15.17 -15.15
CA ALA A 338 -25.71 15.33 -14.42
C ALA A 338 -24.96 16.56 -14.94
N SER A 339 -24.54 17.46 -14.04
CA SER A 339 -23.79 18.66 -14.41
C SER A 339 -22.33 18.38 -14.77
N SER A 340 -21.76 17.27 -14.28
CA SER A 340 -20.38 16.85 -14.56
C SER A 340 -20.14 15.37 -14.23
N ASN A 341 -18.90 14.91 -14.41
CA ASN A 341 -18.43 13.57 -14.04
C ASN A 341 -17.92 13.49 -12.58
N TRP A 342 -18.39 14.36 -11.67
CA TRP A 342 -17.90 14.42 -10.29
C TRP A 342 -18.00 13.08 -9.54
N ARG A 343 -18.97 12.22 -9.90
CA ARG A 343 -19.08 10.86 -9.32
C ARG A 343 -17.86 10.02 -9.65
N ASP A 344 -17.38 10.05 -10.89
CA ASP A 344 -16.14 9.35 -11.28
C ASP A 344 -14.92 10.03 -10.66
N GLN A 345 -14.87 11.37 -10.66
CA GLN A 345 -13.76 12.13 -10.07
C GLN A 345 -13.57 11.83 -8.58
N TYR A 346 -14.63 11.48 -7.84
CA TYR A 346 -14.59 11.10 -6.43
C TYR A 346 -14.70 9.58 -6.18
N ASP A 347 -14.70 8.77 -7.24
CA ASP A 347 -14.84 7.32 -7.20
C ASP A 347 -16.14 6.85 -6.49
N ILE A 348 -17.26 7.53 -6.68
CA ILE A 348 -18.51 7.27 -5.96
C ILE A 348 -19.30 6.13 -6.60
N TYR A 349 -18.99 4.89 -6.20
CA TYR A 349 -19.74 3.68 -6.55
C TYR A 349 -20.62 3.12 -5.40
N SER A 350 -20.50 3.71 -4.20
CA SER A 350 -21.31 3.34 -3.03
C SER A 350 -21.46 4.54 -2.09
N THR A 351 -22.43 4.47 -1.18
CA THR A 351 -22.68 5.52 -0.17
C THR A 351 -23.02 4.90 1.19
N PRO A 352 -22.68 5.55 2.33
CA PRO A 352 -21.99 6.83 2.40
C PRO A 352 -20.49 6.71 2.15
N VAL A 353 -19.89 7.78 1.63
CA VAL A 353 -18.42 7.92 1.51
C VAL A 353 -18.01 9.21 2.20
N ILE A 354 -17.00 9.14 3.06
CA ILE A 354 -16.54 10.27 3.87
C ILE A 354 -15.07 10.54 3.56
N TYR A 355 -14.77 11.78 3.23
CA TYR A 355 -13.43 12.34 3.10
C TYR A 355 -13.19 13.34 4.23
N LEU A 356 -11.94 13.42 4.71
CA LEU A 356 -11.46 14.48 5.57
C LEU A 356 -10.48 15.34 4.77
N LEU A 357 -10.76 16.63 4.68
CA LEU A 357 -9.96 17.60 3.95
C LEU A 357 -9.33 18.59 4.91
N ASP A 358 -8.16 19.14 4.55
CA ASP A 358 -7.55 20.25 5.27
C ASP A 358 -8.13 21.62 4.87
N LYS A 359 -7.55 22.69 5.41
CA LYS A 359 -7.92 24.08 5.11
C LYS A 359 -7.86 24.43 3.61
N ASP A 360 -6.91 23.83 2.88
CA ASP A 360 -6.66 24.05 1.45
C ASP A 360 -7.37 22.98 0.59
N LYS A 361 -8.27 22.21 1.21
CA LYS A 361 -9.03 21.09 0.62
C LYS A 361 -8.18 19.94 0.10
N LYS A 362 -6.95 19.77 0.59
CA LYS A 362 -6.17 18.55 0.36
C LYS A 362 -6.78 17.39 1.12
N ILE A 363 -6.82 16.22 0.48
CA ILE A 363 -7.37 15.00 1.05
C ILE A 363 -6.41 14.47 2.12
N LEU A 364 -6.82 14.54 3.38
CA LEU A 364 -6.07 13.98 4.52
C LEU A 364 -6.44 12.52 4.77
N ALA A 365 -7.72 12.19 4.52
CA ALA A 365 -8.24 10.84 4.65
C ALA A 365 -9.42 10.64 3.71
N LYS A 366 -9.65 9.39 3.28
CA LYS A 366 -10.74 9.04 2.38
C LYS A 366 -11.39 7.73 2.77
N ARG A 367 -12.69 7.61 2.44
CA ARG A 367 -13.54 6.44 2.75
C ARG A 367 -13.46 6.01 4.22
N ILE A 368 -13.45 6.98 5.12
CA ILE A 368 -13.35 6.73 6.57
C ILE A 368 -14.72 6.46 7.20
N SER A 369 -14.74 5.67 8.26
CA SER A 369 -15.92 5.48 9.11
C SER A 369 -16.07 6.59 10.15
N TYR A 370 -17.27 6.72 10.74
CA TYR A 370 -17.51 7.71 11.80
C TYR A 370 -16.55 7.59 13.00
N LYS A 371 -16.07 6.37 13.31
CA LYS A 371 -15.12 6.13 14.40
C LYS A 371 -13.75 6.74 14.11
N GLN A 372 -13.30 6.62 12.86
CA GLN A 372 -11.98 7.07 12.44
C GLN A 372 -11.85 8.59 12.38
N ILE A 373 -12.96 9.33 12.19
CA ILE A 373 -12.96 10.80 12.13
C ILE A 373 -12.24 11.39 13.34
N SER A 374 -12.68 11.04 14.55
CA SER A 374 -12.08 11.56 15.79
C SER A 374 -10.65 11.08 16.00
N GLU A 375 -10.34 9.83 15.64
CA GLU A 375 -8.99 9.28 15.80
C GLU A 375 -7.98 9.99 14.92
N ILE A 376 -8.34 10.27 13.67
CA ILE A 376 -7.48 10.96 12.71
C ILE A 376 -7.28 12.41 13.14
N ILE A 377 -8.37 13.15 13.40
CA ILE A 377 -8.29 14.55 13.83
C ILE A 377 -7.44 14.68 15.11
N LYS A 378 -7.63 13.81 16.10
CA LYS A 378 -6.80 13.82 17.33
C LYS A 378 -5.32 13.57 17.07
N ARG A 379 -4.95 12.84 16.01
CA ARG A 379 -3.55 12.63 15.64
C ARG A 379 -2.98 13.86 14.92
N LEU A 380 -3.80 14.61 14.19
CA LEU A 380 -3.41 15.82 13.47
C LEU A 380 -3.34 17.07 14.36
N GLU A 381 -4.08 17.08 15.48
CA GLU A 381 -4.05 18.14 16.50
C GLU A 381 -2.94 17.96 17.56
N LYS A 382 -2.18 16.86 17.50
CA LYS A 382 -0.99 16.65 18.35
C LYS A 382 0.19 17.42 17.78
#